data_AF-A0A161IJG6-F1
#
_entry.id   AF-A0A161IJG6-F1
#
_cell.length_a   1.000
_cell.length_b   1.000
_cell.length_c   1.000
_cell.angle_alpha   90.00
_cell.angle_beta   90.00
_cell.angle_gamma   90.00
#
_symmetry.space_group_name_H-M   'P 1'
#
loop_
_entity.id
_entity.type
_entity.pdbx_description
1 polymer ?
#
loop_
_entity_poly.entity_id
_entity_poly.type
_entity_poly.pdbx_seq_one_letter_code
_entity_poly.pdbx_strand_id
1 'polypeptide(L)'
;MLDIRYFESQIAKSPYLSLYNIPVKPSFKCKDDTILKIEYKEGERNRTVTFTGNPKYLSMLLEGKMKLSTLLRQEMIEFQGTLRQRLKWEAIFYLSSHWEEISAGVLVRTAKNI
;
A
#
# COMPACT_ATOMS: atom_id res chain seq x y z
N MET A 1 11.75 8.34 -11.47
CA MET A 1 11.64 6.88 -11.42
C MET A 1 10.86 6.52 -10.18
N LEU A 2 9.79 5.74 -10.32
CA LEU A 2 8.98 5.32 -9.17
C LEU A 2 9.80 4.38 -8.28
N ASP A 3 10.07 4.74 -7.01
CA ASP A 3 10.81 3.87 -6.10
C ASP A 3 9.88 2.86 -5.43
N ILE A 4 9.72 1.73 -6.10
CA ILE A 4 8.91 0.60 -5.63
C ILE A 4 9.66 -0.18 -4.54
N ARG A 5 11.00 -0.14 -4.52
CA ARG A 5 11.81 -0.97 -3.61
C ARG A 5 11.67 -0.50 -2.17
N TYR A 6 11.64 0.82 -1.97
CA TYR A 6 11.35 1.41 -0.67
C TYR A 6 10.00 0.94 -0.14
N PHE A 7 8.97 1.01 -0.98
CA PHE A 7 7.62 0.58 -0.62
C PHE A 7 7.52 -0.92 -0.35
N GLU A 8 8.15 -1.74 -1.18
CA GLU A 8 8.25 -3.19 -0.99
C GLU A 8 8.91 -3.57 0.33
N SER A 9 9.90 -2.80 0.78
CA SER A 9 10.54 -2.95 2.08
C SER A 9 9.58 -2.57 3.20
N GLN A 10 8.87 -1.44 3.09
CA GLN A 10 7.91 -1.00 4.11
C GLN A 10 6.73 -1.97 4.26
N ILE A 11 6.15 -2.44 3.14
CA ILE A 11 5.11 -3.47 3.16
C ILE A 11 5.62 -4.78 3.78
N ALA A 12 6.85 -5.20 3.48
CA ALA A 12 7.40 -6.45 3.99
C ALA A 12 7.57 -6.44 5.52
N LYS A 13 7.85 -5.26 6.10
CA LYS A 13 7.96 -5.08 7.56
C LYS A 13 6.61 -4.94 8.25
N SER A 14 5.55 -4.70 7.49
CA SER A 14 4.24 -4.31 7.99
C SER A 14 3.43 -5.56 8.40
N PRO A 15 3.04 -5.73 9.67
CA PRO A 15 2.33 -6.94 10.13
C PRO A 15 0.88 -7.03 9.63
N TYR A 16 0.41 -6.06 8.86
CA TYR A 16 -1.00 -5.89 8.54
C TYR A 16 -1.47 -6.71 7.34
N LEU A 17 -0.57 -7.24 6.50
CA LEU A 17 -0.96 -8.07 5.35
C LEU A 17 -1.83 -9.26 5.78
N SER A 18 -1.48 -9.92 6.90
CA SER A 18 -2.25 -11.03 7.47
C SER A 18 -3.66 -10.62 7.90
N LEU A 19 -3.86 -9.39 8.39
CA LEU A 19 -5.19 -8.86 8.76
C LEU A 19 -6.13 -8.78 7.54
N TYR A 20 -5.56 -8.67 6.34
CA TYR A 20 -6.29 -8.61 5.08
C TYR A 20 -6.31 -9.95 4.33
N ASN A 21 -5.98 -11.06 5.01
CA ASN A 21 -5.87 -12.40 4.47
C ASN A 21 -4.87 -12.49 3.30
N ILE A 22 -3.78 -11.71 3.37
CA ILE A 22 -2.67 -11.75 2.41
C ILE A 22 -1.49 -12.47 3.09
N PRO A 23 -1.35 -13.81 2.91
CA PRO A 23 -0.39 -14.60 3.68
C PRO A 23 1.05 -14.47 3.19
N VAL A 24 1.26 -13.95 1.98
CA VAL A 24 2.57 -13.81 1.35
C VAL A 24 2.76 -12.40 0.83
N LYS A 25 4.02 -11.94 0.79
CA LYS A 25 4.37 -10.62 0.27
C LYS A 25 3.84 -10.43 -1.16
N PRO A 26 3.11 -9.34 -1.45
CA PRO A 26 2.71 -8.99 -2.81
C PRO A 26 3.92 -8.74 -3.73
N SER A 27 3.73 -8.97 -5.03
CA SER A 27 4.68 -8.62 -6.09
C SER A 27 4.24 -7.31 -6.74
N PHE A 28 5.17 -6.39 -6.92
CA PHE A 28 4.93 -5.07 -7.50
C PHE A 28 5.67 -4.97 -8.84
N LYS A 29 4.95 -4.56 -9.88
CA LYS A 29 5.50 -4.41 -11.23
C LYS A 29 5.14 -3.03 -11.75
N CYS A 30 6.13 -2.30 -12.24
CA CYS A 30 5.86 -1.06 -12.96
C CYS A 30 6.15 -1.18 -14.44
N LYS A 31 5.31 -0.51 -15.22
CA LYS A 31 5.50 -0.32 -16.64
C LYS A 31 5.54 1.18 -16.90
N ASP A 32 6.65 1.62 -17.50
CA ASP A 32 6.88 3.00 -17.95
C ASP A 32 6.60 4.07 -16.88
N ASP A 33 6.81 3.74 -15.59
CA ASP A 33 6.52 4.56 -14.40
C ASP A 33 5.07 5.06 -14.23
N THR A 34 4.19 4.82 -15.21
CA THR A 34 2.81 5.30 -15.26
C THR A 34 1.80 4.23 -14.83
N ILE A 35 2.22 2.97 -14.78
CA ILE A 35 1.39 1.84 -14.39
C ILE A 35 2.07 1.11 -13.23
N LEU A 36 1.35 0.96 -12.12
CA LEU A 36 1.71 0.12 -10.99
C LEU A 36 0.73 -1.06 -10.92
N LYS A 37 1.23 -2.27 -11.22
CA LYS A 37 0.50 -3.52 -11.07
C LYS A 37 0.93 -4.21 -9.79
N ILE A 38 -0.05 -4.67 -9.00
CA ILE A 38 0.20 -5.42 -7.77
C ILE A 38 -0.47 -6.79 -7.87
N GLU A 39 0.34 -7.83 -7.76
CA GLU A 39 -0.08 -9.23 -7.75
C GLU A 39 0.06 -9.78 -6.33
N TYR A 40 -1.00 -10.37 -5.78
CA TYR A 40 -1.00 -10.86 -4.40
C TYR A 40 -1.90 -12.09 -4.24
N LYS A 41 -1.68 -12.87 -3.17
CA LYS A 41 -2.61 -13.94 -2.78
C LYS A 41 -3.57 -13.45 -1.71
N GLU A 42 -4.84 -13.79 -1.84
CA GLU A 42 -5.86 -13.60 -0.80
C GLU A 42 -6.40 -14.98 -0.39
N GLY A 43 -5.90 -15.50 0.73
CA GLY A 43 -5.95 -16.94 1.02
C GLY A 43 -5.28 -17.72 -0.12
N GLU A 44 -5.99 -18.69 -0.70
CA GLU A 44 -5.50 -19.50 -1.82
C GLU A 44 -5.68 -18.87 -3.20
N ARG A 45 -6.34 -17.69 -3.29
CA ARG A 45 -6.70 -17.09 -4.58
C ARG A 45 -5.68 -16.04 -5.02
N ASN A 46 -5.20 -16.15 -6.25
CA ASN A 46 -4.41 -15.10 -6.88
C ASN A 46 -5.32 -13.90 -7.23
N ARG A 47 -4.84 -12.70 -6.90
CA ARG A 47 -5.53 -11.43 -7.12
C ARG A 47 -4.56 -10.42 -7.73
N THR A 48 -5.14 -9.48 -8.48
CA THR A 48 -4.41 -8.39 -9.11
C THR A 48 -5.18 -7.10 -8.92
N VAL A 49 -4.45 -6.01 -8.74
CA VAL A 49 -4.94 -4.64 -8.91
C VAL A 49 -3.97 -3.85 -9.76
N THR A 50 -4.47 -2.84 -10.48
CA THR A 50 -3.64 -1.94 -11.27
C THR A 50 -3.98 -0.49 -10.93
N PHE A 51 -2.95 0.33 -10.79
CA PHE A 51 -3.05 1.77 -10.68
C PHE A 51 -2.38 2.40 -11.90
N THR A 52 -3.04 3.38 -12.51
CA THR A 52 -2.50 4.11 -13.66
C THR A 52 -2.52 5.60 -13.34
N GLY A 53 -1.48 6.33 -13.72
CA GLY A 53 -1.48 7.79 -13.55
C GLY A 53 -0.09 8.40 -13.68
N ASN A 54 0.00 9.67 -13.32
CA ASN A 54 1.29 10.36 -13.34
C ASN A 54 2.24 9.72 -12.30
N PRO A 55 3.51 9.46 -12.65
CA PRO A 55 4.50 8.86 -11.74
C PRO A 55 4.63 9.62 -10.41
N LYS A 56 4.49 10.96 -10.43
CA LYS A 56 4.52 11.81 -9.23
C LYS A 56 3.43 11.43 -8.25
N TYR A 57 2.21 11.19 -8.73
CA TYR A 57 1.06 10.87 -7.86
C TYR A 57 1.12 9.42 -7.37
N LEU A 58 1.61 8.49 -8.20
CA LEU A 58 1.92 7.13 -7.76
C LEU A 58 2.99 7.14 -6.67
N SER A 59 4.05 7.94 -6.78
CA SER A 59 5.07 8.08 -5.72
C SER A 59 4.47 8.66 -4.44
N MET A 60 3.65 9.71 -4.54
CA MET A 60 2.95 10.28 -3.37
C MET A 60 2.04 9.27 -2.66
N LEU A 61 1.43 8.34 -3.39
CA LEU A 61 0.67 7.23 -2.82
C LEU A 61 1.58 6.24 -2.07
N LEU A 62 2.65 5.77 -2.72
CA LEU A 62 3.58 4.79 -2.15
C LEU A 62 4.30 5.31 -0.90
N GLU A 63 4.61 6.61 -0.89
CA GLU A 63 5.25 7.31 0.24
C GLU A 63 4.25 7.70 1.34
N GLY A 64 2.95 7.44 1.16
CA GLY A 64 1.91 7.80 2.13
C GLY A 64 1.64 9.31 2.25
N LYS A 65 2.24 10.14 1.40
CA LYS A 65 2.04 11.61 1.38
C LYS A 65 0.62 12.00 0.98
N MET A 66 -0.06 11.15 0.21
CA MET A 66 -1.47 11.33 -0.16
C MET A 66 -2.25 10.04 -0.03
N LYS A 67 -3.49 10.15 0.45
CA LYS A 67 -4.42 9.02 0.55
C LYS A 67 -4.90 8.57 -0.83
N LEU A 68 -4.99 7.26 -1.06
CA LEU A 68 -5.50 6.68 -2.30
C LEU A 68 -6.89 7.23 -2.65
N SER A 69 -7.78 7.34 -1.66
CA SER A 69 -9.12 7.90 -1.79
C SER A 69 -9.13 9.35 -2.30
N THR A 70 -8.12 10.14 -1.94
CA THR A 70 -7.98 11.53 -2.41
C THR A 70 -7.49 11.56 -3.85
N LEU A 71 -6.47 10.78 -4.18
CA LEU A 71 -5.93 10.70 -5.53
C LEU A 71 -6.98 10.22 -6.55
N LEU A 72 -7.81 9.23 -6.18
CA LEU A 72 -8.89 8.72 -7.02
C LEU A 72 -10.02 9.74 -7.21
N ARG A 73 -10.43 10.42 -6.13
CA ARG A 73 -11.50 11.44 -6.18
C ARG A 73 -11.10 12.65 -7.02
N GLN A 74 -9.82 12.98 -7.05
CA GLN A 74 -9.27 14.09 -7.84
C GLN A 74 -8.81 13.65 -9.24
N GLU A 75 -9.11 12.42 -9.66
CA GLU A 75 -8.76 11.87 -10.98
C GLU A 75 -7.26 11.96 -11.31
N MET A 76 -6.41 12.00 -10.27
CA MET A 76 -4.95 12.06 -10.42
C MET A 76 -4.34 10.71 -10.78
N ILE A 77 -5.02 9.65 -10.37
CA ILE A 77 -4.74 8.26 -10.73
C ILE A 77 -6.06 7.53 -10.97
N GLU A 78 -5.98 6.42 -11.68
CA GLU A 78 -7.05 5.46 -11.89
C GLU A 78 -6.76 4.16 -11.14
N PHE A 79 -7.81 3.44 -10.76
CA PHE A 79 -7.73 2.14 -10.11
C PHE A 79 -8.57 1.11 -10.84
N GLN A 80 -7.94 -0.01 -11.21
CA GLN A 80 -8.61 -1.18 -11.78
C GLN A 80 -8.66 -2.30 -10.74
N GLY A 81 -9.87 -2.55 -10.24
CA GLY A 81 -10.17 -3.58 -9.25
C GLY A 81 -11.56 -3.38 -8.67
N THR A 82 -11.95 -4.26 -7.75
CA THR A 82 -13.24 -4.15 -7.03
C THR A 82 -13.16 -3.12 -5.90
N LEU A 83 -14.32 -2.61 -5.47
CA LEU A 83 -14.40 -1.70 -4.31
C LEU A 83 -13.77 -2.31 -3.05
N ARG A 84 -13.98 -3.62 -2.81
CA ARG A 84 -13.35 -4.34 -1.68
C ARG A 84 -11.82 -4.29 -1.76
N GLN A 85 -11.26 -4.46 -2.95
CA GLN A 85 -9.81 -4.36 -3.15
C GLN A 85 -9.31 -2.94 -2.96
N ARG A 86 -10.06 -1.92 -3.43
CA ARG A 86 -9.73 -0.51 -3.19
C ARG A 86 -9.62 -0.20 -1.70
N LEU A 87 -10.63 -0.57 -0.91
CA LEU A 87 -10.65 -0.32 0.54
C LEU A 87 -9.50 -1.05 1.26
N LYS A 88 -9.20 -2.28 0.84
CA LYS A 88 -8.06 -3.04 1.36
C LYS A 88 -6.73 -2.33 1.09
N TRP A 89 -6.50 -1.93 -0.16
CA TRP A 89 -5.25 -1.28 -0.54
C TRP A 89 -5.12 0.13 0.06
N GLU A 90 -6.21 0.88 0.23
CA GLU A 90 -6.21 2.14 0.99
C GLU A 90 -5.57 1.94 2.37
N ALA A 91 -6.05 0.93 3.09
CA ALA A 91 -5.60 0.67 4.45
C ALA A 91 -4.16 0.14 4.47
N ILE A 92 -3.79 -0.75 3.53
CA ILE A 92 -2.40 -1.24 3.42
C ILE A 92 -1.43 -0.09 3.13
N PHE A 93 -1.73 0.78 2.15
CA PHE A 93 -0.88 1.94 1.85
C PHE A 93 -0.70 2.85 3.07
N TYR A 94 -1.79 3.16 3.77
CA TYR A 94 -1.74 3.99 4.97
C TYR A 94 -0.90 3.35 6.08
N LEU A 95 -1.17 2.09 6.40
CA LEU A 95 -0.51 1.39 7.50
C LEU A 95 0.97 1.12 7.23
N SER A 96 1.33 0.80 5.98
CA SER A 96 2.73 0.56 5.62
C SER A 96 3.55 1.84 5.53
N SER A 97 2.96 2.97 5.14
CA SER A 97 3.67 4.26 5.10
C SER A 97 3.89 4.89 6.47
N HIS A 98 3.06 4.56 7.47
CA HIS A 98 3.14 5.12 8.82
C HIS A 98 3.63 4.10 9.86
N TRP A 99 4.15 2.94 9.44
CA TRP A 99 4.51 1.84 10.34
C TRP A 99 5.53 2.24 11.40
N GLU A 100 6.57 3.01 11.03
CA GLU A 100 7.60 3.45 11.96
C GLU A 100 7.02 4.38 13.06
N GLU A 101 6.13 5.29 12.69
CA GLU A 101 5.43 6.15 13.65
C GLU A 101 4.46 5.36 14.55
N ILE A 102 3.70 4.43 13.96
CA ILE A 102 2.73 3.60 14.69
C ILE A 102 3.47 2.69 15.69
N SER A 103 4.54 2.01 15.26
CA SER A 103 5.33 1.12 16.10
C SER A 103 6.01 1.87 17.26
N ALA A 104 6.57 3.05 17.00
CA ALA A 104 7.14 3.90 18.04
C ALA A 104 6.06 4.35 19.06
N GLY A 105 4.88 4.75 18.58
CA GLY A 105 3.75 5.13 19.45
C GLY A 105 3.22 3.99 20.32
N VAL A 106 3.19 2.76 19.78
CA VAL A 106 2.81 1.56 20.54
C VAL A 106 3.85 1.27 21.62
N LEU A 107 5.15 1.25 21.28
CA LEU A 107 6.23 0.98 22.23
C LEU A 107 6.25 1.99 23.40
N VAL A 108 6.05 3.28 23.11
CA VAL A 108 5.99 4.34 24.14
C VAL A 108 4.78 4.15 25.08
N ARG A 109 3.63 3.72 24.56
CA ARG A 109 2.44 3.43 25.39
C ARG A 109 2.63 2.19 26.26
N THR A 110 3.27 1.15 25.75
CA THR A 110 3.57 -0.06 26.52
C THR A 110 4.56 0.24 27.64
N ALA A 111 5.58 1.07 27.39
CA ALA A 111 6.57 1.46 28.39
C ALA A 111 6.02 2.36 29.51
N LYS A 112 4.93 3.11 29.26
CA LYS A 112 4.26 3.94 30.29
C LYS A 112 3.23 3.19 31.14
N ASN A 113 2.83 1.99 30.72
CA ASN A 113 1.87 1.13 31.43
C ASN A 113 2.55 -0.02 32.19
N ILE A 114 3.86 0.08 32.42
CA ILE A 114 4.67 -0.73 33.33
C ILE A 114 5.17 0.20 34.43
#